data_AF-A0A416PDX1-F1
#
_entry.id   AF-A0A416PDX1-F1
#
_cell.length_a   1.000
_cell.length_b   1.000
_cell.length_c   1.000
_cell.angle_alpha   90.00
_cell.angle_beta   90.00
_cell.angle_gamma   90.00
#
_symmetry.space_group_name_H-M   'P 1'
#
loop_
_entity.id
_entity.type
_entity.pdbx_description
1 polymer ?
#
loop_
_entity_poly.entity_id
_entity_poly.type
_entity_poly.pdbx_seq_one_letter_code
_entity_poly.pdbx_strand_id
1 'polypeptide(L)'
;MWNSMEEMHVLLKNRGKINPRSSQEYADRGGFEALKKALSMDSEAIIDVIRASGLRGRGGAGFPTYRKMEFTAHASDPTRYIVCNADEGEPGTNKDRILLSTDRVRSSRAWRLLEKQSAPIPDIFI
;
A
#
# COMPACT_ATOMS: atom_id res chain seq x y z
N MET A 1 -37.41 1.03 10.24
CA MET A 1 -36.72 1.87 9.22
C MET A 1 -35.24 1.55 9.35
N TRP A 2 -34.66 0.82 8.39
CA TRP A 2 -33.24 0.51 8.40
C TRP A 2 -32.47 1.77 8.00
N ASN A 3 -31.64 2.32 8.88
CA ASN A 3 -30.70 3.36 8.48
C ASN A 3 -29.75 2.74 7.45
N SER A 4 -29.71 3.30 6.24
CA SER A 4 -28.70 2.99 5.25
C SER A 4 -27.34 3.35 5.83
N MET A 5 -26.50 2.33 6.08
CA MET A 5 -25.14 2.53 6.54
C MET A 5 -24.33 3.14 5.40
N GLU A 6 -23.75 4.32 5.62
CA GLU A 6 -22.95 5.00 4.62
C GLU A 6 -21.57 4.33 4.49
N GLU A 7 -21.24 3.82 3.30
CA GLU A 7 -19.96 3.16 3.05
C GLU A 7 -18.85 4.18 2.74
N MET A 8 -17.77 4.15 3.52
CA MET A 8 -16.58 4.97 3.24
C MET A 8 -15.58 4.19 2.38
N HIS A 9 -15.42 4.60 1.12
CA HIS A 9 -14.48 3.97 0.19
C HIS A 9 -13.12 4.66 0.23
N VAL A 10 -12.20 4.18 1.09
CA VAL A 10 -10.83 4.69 1.14
C VAL A 10 -9.95 4.05 0.06
N LEU A 11 -9.82 2.72 0.07
CA LEU A 11 -8.97 2.00 -0.90
C LEU A 11 -9.64 1.85 -2.28
N LEU A 12 -10.98 1.87 -2.31
CA LEU A 12 -11.77 1.70 -3.53
C LEU A 12 -12.27 3.03 -4.11
N LYS A 13 -11.76 4.17 -3.65
CA LYS A 13 -12.22 5.51 -4.08
C LYS A 13 -12.20 5.71 -5.60
N ASN A 14 -11.31 5.00 -6.30
CA ASN A 14 -11.08 5.06 -7.74
C ASN A 14 -11.85 4.01 -8.55
N ARG A 15 -12.52 3.05 -7.89
CA ARG A 15 -13.20 1.93 -8.55
C ARG A 15 -14.23 2.46 -9.56
N GLY A 16 -14.07 2.07 -10.82
CA GLY A 16 -14.96 2.49 -11.92
C GLY A 16 -14.79 3.96 -12.36
N LYS A 17 -13.84 4.71 -11.80
CA LYS A 17 -13.61 6.13 -12.10
C LYS A 17 -12.33 6.40 -12.89
N ILE A 18 -11.45 5.41 -13.01
CA ILE A 18 -10.22 5.45 -13.81
C ILE A 18 -10.02 4.12 -14.53
N ASN A 19 -9.22 4.14 -15.59
CA ASN A 19 -8.61 2.95 -16.12
C ASN A 19 -7.61 2.39 -15.10
N PRO A 20 -7.83 1.17 -14.56
CA PRO A 20 -6.98 0.61 -13.51
C PRO A 20 -5.55 0.31 -13.96
N ARG A 21 -5.25 0.40 -15.28
CA ARG A 21 -3.91 0.24 -15.85
C ARG A 21 -3.22 1.57 -16.18
N SER A 22 -3.93 2.70 -16.10
CA SER A 22 -3.40 4.03 -16.45
C SER A 22 -2.70 4.67 -15.25
N SER A 23 -1.39 4.81 -15.32
CA SER A 23 -0.62 5.51 -14.29
C SER A 23 -0.89 7.01 -14.26
N GLN A 24 -1.20 7.59 -15.42
CA GLN A 24 -1.51 9.01 -15.54
C GLN A 24 -2.84 9.33 -14.84
N GLU A 25 -3.91 8.59 -15.13
CA GLU A 25 -5.21 8.83 -14.48
C GLU A 25 -5.16 8.60 -12.96
N TYR A 26 -4.34 7.67 -12.49
CA TYR A 26 -4.08 7.49 -11.06
C TYR A 26 -3.36 8.72 -10.47
N ALA A 27 -2.32 9.22 -11.14
CA ALA A 27 -1.58 10.41 -10.72
C ALA A 27 -2.44 11.69 -10.74
N ASP A 28 -3.27 11.89 -11.77
CA ASP A 28 -4.17 13.05 -11.91
C ASP A 28 -5.19 13.13 -10.76
N ARG A 29 -5.46 12.01 -10.08
CA ARG A 29 -6.31 11.93 -8.89
C ARG A 29 -5.53 12.00 -7.56
N GLY A 30 -4.30 12.51 -7.59
CA GLY A 30 -3.42 12.60 -6.42
C GLY A 30 -2.78 11.28 -6.03
N GLY A 31 -2.73 10.31 -6.96
CA GLY A 31 -1.93 9.10 -6.79
C GLY A 31 -0.44 9.42 -6.65
N PHE A 32 0.29 8.55 -5.96
CA PHE A 32 1.74 8.66 -5.67
C PHE A 32 2.19 9.78 -4.72
N GLU A 33 1.34 10.73 -4.33
CA GLU A 33 1.75 11.81 -3.41
C GLU A 33 2.26 11.29 -2.06
N ALA A 34 1.59 10.29 -1.49
CA ALA A 34 2.04 9.64 -0.26
C ALA A 34 3.40 8.93 -0.44
N LEU A 35 3.66 8.37 -1.63
CA LEU A 35 4.93 7.74 -1.93
C LEU A 35 6.05 8.76 -2.09
N LYS A 36 5.80 9.85 -2.83
CA LYS A 36 6.77 10.96 -2.95
C LYS A 36 7.17 11.48 -1.58
N LYS A 37 6.20 11.66 -0.68
CA LYS A 37 6.45 12.05 0.72
C LYS A 37 7.29 11.00 1.46
N ALA A 38 6.96 9.72 1.34
CA ALA A 38 7.69 8.65 2.02
C ALA A 38 9.17 8.57 1.57
N LEU A 39 9.46 8.80 0.29
CA LEU A 39 10.83 8.76 -0.24
C LEU A 39 11.71 9.90 0.26
N SER A 40 11.12 11.01 0.72
CA SER A 40 11.86 12.11 1.36
C SER A 40 12.03 11.94 2.87
N MET A 41 11.57 10.82 3.43
CA MET A 41 11.63 10.53 4.87
C MET A 41 12.63 9.41 5.14
N ASP A 42 13.23 9.42 6.33
CA ASP A 42 13.97 8.26 6.82
C ASP A 42 13.02 7.13 7.26
N SER A 43 13.58 5.93 7.41
CA SER A 43 12.84 4.72 7.77
C SER A 43 12.13 4.84 9.12
N GLU A 44 12.73 5.52 10.10
CA GLU A 44 12.17 5.69 11.45
C GLU A 44 10.93 6.57 11.42
N ALA A 45 10.99 7.70 10.71
CA ALA A 45 9.86 8.61 10.52
C ALA A 45 8.71 7.92 9.77
N ILE A 46 9.00 7.06 8.80
CA ILE A 46 7.97 6.25 8.11
C ILE A 46 7.31 5.28 9.11
N ILE A 47 8.10 4.58 9.91
CA ILE A 47 7.60 3.65 10.94
C ILE A 47 6.72 4.40 11.95
N ASP A 48 7.12 5.61 12.37
CA ASP A 48 6.37 6.45 13.30
C ASP A 48 5.01 6.87 12.75
N VAL A 49 4.94 7.26 11.48
CA VAL A 49 3.65 7.53 10.80
C VAL A 49 2.75 6.31 10.81
N ILE A 50 3.30 5.13 10.52
CA ILE A 50 2.54 3.87 10.52
C ILE A 50 2.11 3.49 11.95
N ARG A 51 2.96 3.71 12.95
CA ARG A 51 2.64 3.50 14.36
C ARG A 51 1.48 4.40 14.80
N ALA A 52 1.55 5.69 14.50
CA ALA A 52 0.51 6.67 14.81
C ALA A 52 -0.82 6.35 14.11
N SER A 53 -0.79 5.75 12.92
CA SER A 53 -2.00 5.37 12.19
C SER A 53 -2.78 4.21 12.81
N GLY A 54 -2.16 3.43 13.71
CA GLY A 54 -2.75 2.22 14.29
C GLY A 54 -2.96 1.10 13.27
N LEU A 55 -2.26 1.12 12.13
CA LEU A 55 -2.42 0.11 11.08
C LEU A 55 -2.06 -1.29 11.58
N ARG A 56 -2.95 -2.24 11.29
CA ARG A 56 -2.83 -3.67 11.63
C ARG A 56 -2.87 -4.50 10.36
N GLY A 57 -2.21 -5.65 10.37
CA GLY A 57 -2.26 -6.63 9.29
C GLY A 57 -3.70 -7.05 8.98
N ARG A 58 -4.07 -7.02 7.69
CA ARG A 58 -5.44 -7.32 7.22
C ARG A 58 -5.63 -8.74 6.68
N GLY A 59 -4.58 -9.57 6.72
CA GLY A 59 -4.64 -11.00 6.39
C GLY A 59 -5.05 -11.90 7.56
N GLY A 60 -5.86 -11.42 8.51
CA GLY A 60 -6.40 -12.23 9.62
C GLY A 60 -5.71 -12.01 10.97
N ALA A 61 -4.39 -12.19 11.08
CA ALA A 61 -3.69 -12.16 12.37
C ALA A 61 -3.72 -10.81 13.13
N GLY A 62 -3.99 -9.70 12.43
CA GLY A 62 -4.15 -8.40 13.09
C GLY A 62 -2.91 -7.88 13.81
N PHE A 63 -1.70 -8.36 13.47
CA PHE A 63 -0.46 -7.89 14.08
C PHE A 63 -0.18 -6.42 13.74
N PRO A 64 0.34 -5.58 14.66
CA PRO A 64 0.67 -4.19 14.36
C PRO A 64 1.69 -4.07 13.23
N THR A 65 1.35 -3.35 12.17
CA THR A 65 2.19 -3.27 10.96
C THR A 65 3.53 -2.59 11.25
N TYR A 66 3.53 -1.51 12.04
CA TYR A 66 4.74 -0.79 12.41
C TYR A 66 5.77 -1.69 13.12
N ARG A 67 5.31 -2.57 14.01
CA ARG A 67 6.18 -3.48 14.77
C ARG A 67 6.84 -4.52 13.87
N LYS A 68 6.11 -5.02 12.86
CA LYS A 68 6.69 -5.89 11.84
C LYS A 68 7.81 -5.17 11.08
N MET A 69 7.61 -3.91 10.73
CA MET A 69 8.61 -3.09 10.04
C MET A 69 9.82 -2.77 10.90
N GLU A 70 9.64 -2.46 12.19
CA GLU A 70 10.74 -2.24 13.16
C GLU A 70 11.67 -3.45 13.23
N PHE A 71 11.12 -4.67 13.32
CA PHE A 71 11.93 -5.89 13.35
C PHE A 71 12.79 -6.04 12.11
N THR A 72 12.23 -5.72 10.94
CA THR A 72 12.98 -5.76 9.68
C THR A 72 13.99 -4.62 9.60
N ALA A 73 13.64 -3.40 10.02
CA ALA A 73 14.55 -2.24 9.98
C ALA A 73 15.78 -2.43 10.87
N HIS A 74 15.62 -3.10 12.02
CA HIS A 74 16.71 -3.36 12.97
C HIS A 74 17.47 -4.68 12.71
N ALA A 75 17.06 -5.46 11.71
CA ALA A 75 17.79 -6.66 11.33
C ALA A 75 19.15 -6.31 10.72
N SER A 76 20.18 -7.07 11.09
CA SER A 76 21.58 -6.82 10.71
C SER A 76 21.89 -7.09 9.23
N ASP A 77 21.06 -7.88 8.55
CA ASP A 77 21.22 -8.15 7.12
C ASP A 77 20.89 -6.89 6.30
N PRO A 78 21.80 -6.39 5.45
CA PRO A 78 21.53 -5.24 4.60
C PRO A 78 20.51 -5.54 3.50
N THR A 79 20.32 -6.81 3.14
CA THR A 79 19.38 -7.24 2.12
C THR A 79 18.00 -7.36 2.74
N ARG A 80 17.01 -6.71 2.11
CA ARG A 80 15.62 -6.72 2.58
C ARG A 80 14.69 -7.06 1.45
N TYR A 81 13.63 -7.79 1.78
CA TYR A 81 12.60 -8.20 0.85
C TYR A 81 11.24 -7.76 1.35
N ILE A 82 10.35 -7.42 0.42
CA ILE A 82 8.96 -7.16 0.70
C ILE A 82 8.12 -8.13 -0.11
N VAL A 83 7.19 -8.78 0.60
CA VAL A 83 6.30 -9.79 0.03
C VAL A 83 4.86 -9.33 0.27
N CYS A 84 4.17 -9.03 -0.83
CA CYS A 84 2.72 -8.86 -0.83
C CYS A 84 2.07 -10.24 -0.90
N ASN A 85 1.37 -10.65 0.16
CA ASN A 85 0.55 -11.85 0.12
C ASN A 85 -0.83 -11.48 -0.45
N ALA A 86 -1.05 -11.84 -1.72
CA ALA A 86 -2.33 -11.71 -2.42
C ALA A 86 -3.05 -13.06 -2.59
N ASP A 87 -2.61 -14.10 -1.86
CA ASP A 87 -3.30 -15.37 -1.80
C ASP A 87 -4.54 -15.21 -0.93
N GLU A 88 -5.70 -15.13 -1.58
CA GLU A 88 -7.01 -14.92 -0.98
C GLU A 88 -7.84 -16.21 -1.09
N GLY A 89 -7.39 -17.24 -0.37
CA GLY A 89 -7.93 -18.60 -0.46
C GLY A 89 -9.13 -18.86 0.46
N GLU A 90 -9.45 -17.95 1.38
CA GLU A 90 -10.57 -18.16 2.31
C GLU A 90 -11.92 -18.09 1.58
N PRO A 91 -12.85 -19.03 1.84
CA PRO A 91 -14.18 -18.96 1.25
C PRO A 91 -14.90 -17.64 1.56
N GLY A 92 -15.33 -16.94 0.51
CA GLY A 92 -16.08 -15.69 0.62
C GLY A 92 -15.23 -14.41 0.73
N THR A 93 -13.90 -14.50 0.72
CA THR A 93 -13.03 -13.32 0.60
C THR A 93 -12.75 -13.01 -0.87
N ASN A 94 -12.85 -11.73 -1.24
CA ASN A 94 -12.53 -11.25 -2.60
C ASN A 94 -11.98 -9.81 -2.62
N LYS A 95 -11.58 -9.29 -1.44
CA LYS A 95 -11.15 -7.90 -1.25
C LYS A 95 -9.87 -7.63 -2.04
N ASP A 96 -8.92 -8.56 -2.07
CA ASP A 96 -7.63 -8.38 -2.70
C ASP A 96 -7.79 -8.52 -4.21
N ARG A 97 -8.59 -9.48 -4.66
CA ARG A 97 -8.99 -9.60 -6.08
C ARG A 97 -9.63 -8.31 -6.59
N ILE A 98 -10.58 -7.72 -5.83
CA ILE A 98 -11.24 -6.48 -6.22
C ILE A 98 -10.24 -5.32 -6.26
N LEU A 99 -9.40 -5.18 -5.23
CA LEU A 99 -8.41 -4.10 -5.18
C LEU A 99 -7.41 -4.18 -6.35
N LEU A 100 -6.85 -5.35 -6.60
CA LEU A 100 -5.85 -5.58 -7.66
C LEU A 100 -6.42 -5.51 -9.08
N SER A 101 -7.74 -5.70 -9.24
CA SER A 101 -8.40 -5.57 -10.54
C SER A 101 -8.90 -4.16 -10.83
N THR A 102 -9.25 -3.38 -9.80
CA THR A 102 -9.93 -2.09 -9.96
C THR A 102 -9.05 -0.87 -9.64
N ASP A 103 -7.91 -1.05 -8.99
CA ASP A 103 -6.94 0.02 -8.73
C ASP A 103 -5.49 -0.53 -8.77
N ARG A 104 -5.14 -1.25 -9.83
CA ARG A 104 -3.86 -1.99 -9.94
C ARG A 104 -2.64 -1.10 -9.81
N VAL A 105 -2.65 0.07 -10.45
CA VAL A 105 -1.49 0.99 -10.46
C VAL A 105 -1.06 1.36 -9.05
N ARG A 106 -2.02 1.52 -8.13
CA ARG A 106 -1.77 1.74 -6.71
C ARG A 106 -0.85 0.69 -6.09
N SER A 107 -0.98 -0.56 -6.51
CA SER A 107 -0.23 -1.71 -5.97
C SER A 107 0.98 -2.11 -6.82
N SER A 108 1.14 -1.65 -8.07
CA SER A 108 2.08 -2.31 -9.00
C SER A 108 3.08 -1.41 -9.73
N ARG A 109 2.95 -0.07 -9.71
CA ARG A 109 3.67 0.75 -10.71
C ARG A 109 4.29 2.07 -10.24
N ALA A 110 4.33 2.29 -8.94
CA ALA A 110 4.95 3.47 -8.37
C ALA A 110 6.47 3.58 -8.65
N TRP A 111 7.12 2.42 -8.82
CA TRP A 111 8.55 2.22 -9.03
C TRP A 111 9.12 2.84 -10.33
N ARG A 112 8.45 2.70 -11.48
CA ARG A 112 8.96 3.21 -12.79
C ARG A 112 8.97 4.74 -12.92
N LEU A 113 8.18 5.44 -12.12
CA LEU A 113 8.20 6.91 -12.08
C LEU A 113 9.38 7.43 -11.24
N LEU A 114 9.91 6.60 -10.35
CA LEU A 114 11.00 6.93 -9.42
C LEU A 114 12.38 6.56 -9.95
N GLU A 115 12.48 5.60 -10.88
CA GLU A 115 13.74 5.28 -11.59
C GLU A 115 14.38 6.49 -12.31
N LYS A 116 13.59 7.54 -12.61
CA LYS A 116 14.14 8.81 -13.12
C LYS A 116 14.96 9.59 -12.08
N GLN A 117 14.94 9.19 -10.81
CA GLN A 117 15.76 9.74 -9.73
C GLN A 117 16.76 8.67 -9.27
N SER A 118 18.05 8.98 -9.42
CA SER A 118 19.21 8.06 -9.40
C SER A 118 19.57 7.44 -8.03
N ALA A 119 18.61 7.16 -7.15
CA ALA A 119 18.88 6.55 -5.85
C ALA A 119 18.59 5.04 -5.88
N PRO A 120 19.53 4.19 -5.41
CA PRO A 120 19.24 2.79 -5.16
C PRO A 120 18.35 2.68 -3.92
N ILE A 121 17.14 2.15 -4.06
CA ILE A 121 16.16 2.05 -2.95
C ILE A 121 15.48 0.68 -2.99
N PRO A 122 15.35 -0.01 -1.83
CA PRO A 122 14.79 -1.36 -1.74
C PRO A 122 13.32 -1.42 -2.18
N ASP A 123 12.98 -2.52 -2.85
CA ASP A 123 11.66 -2.76 -3.44
C ASP A 123 10.54 -2.78 -2.38
N ILE A 124 9.69 -1.74 -2.35
CA ILE A 124 8.45 -1.69 -1.54
C ILE A 124 7.24 -1.97 -2.44
N PHE A 125 6.52 -3.06 -2.16
CA PHE A 125 5.15 -3.30 -2.62
C PHE A 125 4.30 -3.85 -1.48
N ILE A 126 3.34 -3.04 -1.00
CA ILE A 126 2.29 -3.45 -0.04
C ILE A 126 1.26 -4.32 -0.76
#